data_AF-A0A0D1JVZ8-F1
#
_entry.id   AF-A0A0D1JVZ8-F1
#
_cell.length_a   1.000
_cell.length_b   1.000
_cell.length_c   1.000
_cell.angle_alpha   90.00
_cell.angle_beta   90.00
_cell.angle_gamma   90.00
#
_symmetry.space_group_name_H-M   'P 1'
#
loop_
_entity.id
_entity.type
_entity.pdbx_description
1 polymer ?
#
loop_
_entity_poly.entity_id
_entity_poly.type
_entity_poly.pdbx_seq_one_letter_code
_entity_poly.pdbx_strand_id
1 'polypeptide(L)'
;MADQNMSDAIETYLKQILRQSEKIEIRRSELAQRFDVVPSQINYVIKTRFTIQNGYIVESKRGGGGYIRIVQIPLRTDPRFIEELIQSLSEVVSVREATDIIESLYRDELLTEREGKIVLTMLSKEALAVGDARMAG
;
A
#
# COMPACT_ATOMS: atom_id res chain seq x y z
N MET A 1 -13.77 -9.21 20.90
CA MET A 1 -13.95 -7.94 20.15
C MET A 1 -12.87 -6.90 20.50
N ALA A 2 -12.43 -6.79 21.77
CA ALA A 2 -11.35 -5.86 22.15
C ALA A 2 -9.98 -6.16 21.50
N ASP A 3 -9.59 -7.42 21.33
CA ASP A 3 -8.26 -7.80 20.80
C ASP A 3 -8.05 -7.49 19.31
N GLN A 4 -9.11 -7.56 18.50
CA GLN A 4 -9.05 -7.12 17.10
C GLN A 4 -8.80 -5.61 17.04
N ASN A 5 -9.51 -4.85 17.86
CA ASN A 5 -9.38 -3.40 17.92
C ASN A 5 -7.96 -2.96 18.34
N MET A 6 -7.32 -3.69 19.26
CA MET A 6 -5.92 -3.43 19.63
C MET A 6 -4.93 -3.82 18.55
N SER A 7 -5.15 -4.94 17.85
CA SER A 7 -4.32 -5.35 16.72
C SER A 7 -4.35 -4.30 15.61
N ASP A 8 -5.54 -3.81 15.29
CA ASP A 8 -5.77 -2.80 14.25
C ASP A 8 -5.20 -1.44 14.67
N ALA A 9 -5.28 -1.09 15.96
CA ALA A 9 -4.66 0.12 16.50
C ALA A 9 -3.12 0.09 16.39
N ILE A 10 -2.50 -1.05 16.74
CA ILE A 10 -1.04 -1.24 16.60
C ILE A 10 -0.64 -1.17 15.12
N GLU A 11 -1.39 -1.84 14.25
CA GLU A 11 -1.14 -1.82 12.80
C GLU A 11 -1.21 -0.39 12.24
N THR A 12 -2.28 0.34 12.56
CA THR A 12 -2.51 1.72 12.11
C THR A 12 -1.37 2.62 12.56
N TYR A 13 -0.95 2.49 13.82
CA TYR A 13 0.17 3.25 14.37
C TYR A 13 1.48 2.96 13.64
N LEU A 14 1.82 1.68 13.44
CA LEU A 14 3.03 1.27 12.74
C LEU A 14 3.04 1.73 11.29
N LYS A 15 1.90 1.66 10.59
CA LYS A 15 1.76 2.20 9.23
C LYS A 15 1.93 3.71 9.18
N GLN A 16 1.42 4.45 10.18
CA GLN A 16 1.56 5.91 10.23
C GLN A 16 3.02 6.34 10.37
N ILE A 17 3.81 5.67 11.19
CA ILE A 17 5.24 5.96 11.32
C ILE A 17 6.04 5.50 10.10
N LEU A 18 5.62 4.42 9.41
CA LEU A 18 6.21 3.98 8.13
C LEU A 18 5.93 4.97 6.99
N ARG A 19 4.80 5.67 6.99
CA ARG A 19 4.54 6.74 5.98
C ARG A 19 5.54 7.89 6.05
N GLN A 20 6.19 8.09 7.19
CA GLN A 20 7.20 9.14 7.38
C GLN A 20 8.62 8.64 7.08
N SER A 21 8.82 7.33 6.92
CA SER A 21 10.10 6.68 6.69
C SER A 21 9.90 5.25 6.17
N GLU A 22 10.51 4.92 5.04
CA GLU A 22 10.45 3.57 4.41
C GLU A 22 10.89 2.43 5.35
N LYS A 23 11.58 2.75 6.45
CA LYS A 23 12.05 1.81 7.47
C LYS A 23 11.79 2.34 8.86
N ILE A 24 11.35 1.45 9.74
CA ILE A 24 11.27 1.70 11.19
C ILE A 24 11.97 0.60 11.98
N GLU A 25 12.49 0.97 13.16
CA GLU A 25 13.01 0.04 14.15
C GLU A 25 12.26 0.26 15.46
N ILE A 26 11.67 -0.81 15.98
CA ILE A 26 10.86 -0.79 17.19
C ILE A 26 11.40 -1.78 18.21
N ARG A 27 11.15 -1.48 19.49
CA ARG A 27 11.35 -2.42 20.58
C ARG A 27 10.01 -2.98 20.99
N ARG A 28 9.92 -4.32 20.96
CA ARG A 28 8.69 -5.04 21.28
C ARG A 28 8.17 -4.72 22.68
N SER A 29 9.06 -4.60 23.67
CA SER A 29 8.70 -4.28 25.06
C SER A 29 8.12 -2.87 25.18
N GLU A 30 8.72 -1.89 24.52
CA GLU A 30 8.27 -0.50 24.55
C GLU A 30 6.91 -0.34 23.85
N LEU A 31 6.71 -1.02 22.72
CA LEU A 31 5.44 -1.00 22.02
C LEU A 31 4.34 -1.71 22.82
N ALA A 32 4.65 -2.86 23.41
CA ALA A 32 3.74 -3.57 24.32
C ALA A 32 3.30 -2.68 25.48
N GLN A 33 4.24 -1.98 26.12
CA GLN A 33 3.95 -1.06 27.22
C GLN A 33 3.10 0.15 26.78
N ARG A 34 3.38 0.71 25.59
CA ARG A 34 2.60 1.83 25.05
C ARG A 34 1.12 1.48 24.83
N PHE A 35 0.86 0.29 24.30
CA PHE A 35 -0.49 -0.16 23.98
C PHE A 35 -1.17 -0.93 25.13
N ASP A 36 -0.49 -1.06 26.27
CA ASP A 36 -0.95 -1.84 27.43
C ASP A 36 -1.30 -3.30 27.07
N VAL A 37 -0.43 -3.94 26.29
CA VAL A 37 -0.59 -5.33 25.83
C VAL A 37 0.63 -6.19 26.14
N VAL A 38 0.46 -7.50 26.11
CA VAL A 38 1.56 -8.45 26.24
C VAL A 38 2.49 -8.45 25.01
N PRO A 39 3.80 -8.72 25.15
CA PRO A 39 4.74 -8.77 24.03
C PRO A 39 4.38 -9.72 22.88
N SER A 40 3.64 -10.79 23.17
CA SER A 40 3.14 -11.72 22.14
C SER A 40 2.15 -11.07 21.19
N GLN A 41 1.38 -10.07 21.64
CA GLN A 41 0.44 -9.35 20.79
C GLN A 41 1.16 -8.59 19.68
N ILE A 42 2.30 -7.97 20.01
CA ILE A 42 3.14 -7.30 19.01
C ILE A 42 3.64 -8.32 17.98
N ASN A 43 4.13 -9.49 18.43
CA ASN A 43 4.57 -10.53 17.50
C ASN A 43 3.43 -11.01 16.58
N TYR A 44 2.22 -11.13 17.12
CA TYR A 44 1.05 -11.55 16.35
C TYR A 44 0.73 -10.53 15.25
N VAL A 45 0.64 -9.24 15.58
CA VAL A 45 0.39 -8.16 14.62
C VAL A 45 1.46 -8.14 13.53
N ILE A 46 2.73 -8.20 13.92
CA ILE A 46 3.86 -8.21 12.97
C ILE A 46 3.76 -9.41 12.01
N LYS A 47 3.54 -10.62 12.54
CA LYS A 47 3.46 -11.85 11.72
C LYS A 47 2.27 -11.89 10.78
N THR A 48 1.17 -11.23 11.12
CA THR A 48 -0.10 -11.34 10.37
C THR A 48 -0.38 -10.14 9.47
N ARG A 49 0.20 -8.97 9.74
CA ARG A 49 -0.06 -7.73 8.99
C ARG A 49 1.13 -7.25 8.17
N PHE A 50 2.34 -7.45 8.67
CA PHE A 50 3.58 -6.95 8.07
C PHE A 50 4.33 -8.11 7.39
N THR A 51 3.70 -8.70 6.38
CA THR A 51 4.24 -9.81 5.59
C THR A 51 4.80 -9.31 4.26
N ILE A 52 5.62 -10.14 3.60
CA ILE A 52 6.12 -9.86 2.25
C ILE A 52 4.96 -9.69 1.27
N GLN A 53 3.90 -10.50 1.40
CA GLN A 53 2.68 -10.42 0.58
C GLN A 53 1.97 -9.09 0.71
N ASN A 54 2.05 -8.46 1.89
CA ASN A 54 1.48 -7.13 2.15
C ASN A 54 2.49 -6.00 1.88
N GLY A 55 3.65 -6.29 1.28
CA GLY A 55 4.67 -5.30 0.92
C GLY A 55 5.64 -4.95 2.05
N TYR A 56 5.90 -5.86 3.00
CA TYR A 56 6.82 -5.58 4.12
C TYR A 56 7.89 -6.66 4.30
N ILE A 57 9.13 -6.24 4.57
CA ILE A 57 10.20 -7.11 5.08
C ILE A 57 10.36 -6.85 6.58
N VAL A 58 10.42 -7.93 7.36
CA VAL A 58 10.59 -7.87 8.81
C VAL A 58 11.86 -8.61 9.22
N GLU A 59 12.74 -7.93 9.95
CA GLU A 59 13.91 -8.51 10.58
C GLU A 59 13.81 -8.40 12.11
N SER A 60 14.39 -9.35 12.84
CA SER A 60 14.43 -9.26 14.30
C SER A 60 15.81 -9.62 14.85
N LYS A 61 16.26 -8.85 15.86
CA LYS A 61 17.48 -9.12 16.62
C LYS A 61 17.11 -9.51 18.05
N ARG A 62 17.70 -10.57 18.59
CA ARG A 62 17.53 -11.02 19.99
C ARG A 62 18.68 -10.51 20.87
N GLY A 63 18.47 -10.47 22.19
CA GLY A 63 19.45 -10.04 23.20
C GLY A 63 19.12 -8.69 23.87
N GLY A 64 20.02 -8.18 24.73
CA GLY A 64 19.84 -6.98 25.57
C GLY A 64 19.64 -5.63 24.85
N GLY A 65 19.59 -5.65 23.51
CA GLY A 65 19.25 -4.50 22.67
C GLY A 65 18.43 -4.94 21.46
N GLY A 66 17.60 -5.97 21.62
CA GLY A 66 16.81 -6.53 20.53
C GLY A 66 15.80 -5.53 19.96
N TYR A 67 15.59 -5.63 18.64
CA TYR A 67 14.64 -4.78 17.90
C TYR A 67 13.91 -5.62 16.86
N ILE A 68 12.78 -5.10 16.40
CA ILE A 68 12.09 -5.52 15.19
C ILE A 68 12.25 -4.38 14.19
N ARG A 69 12.79 -4.69 13.01
CA ARG A 69 12.89 -3.75 11.90
C ARG A 69 11.83 -4.10 10.89
N ILE A 70 11.04 -3.12 10.48
CA ILE A 70 10.04 -3.25 9.43
C ILE A 70 10.45 -2.31 8.32
N VAL A 71 10.56 -2.85 7.10
CA VAL A 71 10.85 -2.11 5.87
C VAL A 71 9.61 -2.24 4.99
N GLN A 72 9.05 -1.12 4.57
CA GLN A 72 8.03 -1.10 3.52
C GLN A 72 8.74 -1.25 2.18
N ILE A 73 8.39 -2.28 1.43
CA ILE A 73 8.82 -2.43 0.05
C ILE A 73 7.86 -1.58 -0.79
N PRO A 74 8.36 -0.66 -1.61
CA PRO A 74 7.52 0.01 -2.58
C PRO A 74 6.88 -1.04 -3.50
N LEU A 75 5.55 -1.08 -3.63
CA LEU A 75 4.88 -1.89 -4.65
C LEU A 75 5.34 -1.54 -6.07
N ARG A 76 5.93 -0.34 -6.24
CA ARG A 76 6.74 0.07 -7.41
C ARG A 76 7.80 -0.96 -7.84
N THR A 77 8.18 -1.90 -6.97
CA THR A 77 9.31 -2.82 -7.18
C THR A 77 8.91 -4.22 -7.66
N ASP A 78 7.62 -4.58 -7.76
CA ASP A 78 7.22 -5.78 -8.52
C ASP A 78 6.90 -5.38 -9.97
N PRO A 79 7.82 -5.59 -10.93
CA PRO A 79 7.59 -5.24 -12.33
C PRO A 79 6.36 -5.95 -12.92
N ARG A 80 5.90 -7.05 -12.32
CA ARG A 80 4.75 -7.82 -12.81
C ARG A 80 3.41 -7.22 -12.42
N PHE A 81 3.34 -6.33 -11.43
CA PHE A 81 2.07 -5.77 -10.97
C PHE A 81 1.32 -5.04 -12.09
N ILE A 82 2.03 -4.20 -12.85
CA ILE A 82 1.42 -3.48 -13.97
C ILE A 82 1.05 -4.45 -15.10
N GLU A 83 1.84 -5.49 -15.34
CA GLU A 83 1.55 -6.52 -16.34
C GLU A 83 0.28 -7.32 -15.98
N GLU A 84 0.13 -7.74 -14.73
CA GLU A 84 -1.05 -8.45 -14.22
C GLU A 84 -2.30 -7.56 -14.24
N LEU A 85 -2.15 -6.29 -13.86
CA LEU A 85 -3.23 -5.30 -13.97
C LEU A 85 -3.69 -5.18 -15.42
N ILE A 86 -2.78 -4.99 -16.38
CA ILE A 86 -3.12 -4.91 -17.81
C ILE A 86 -3.83 -6.18 -18.29
N GLN A 87 -3.37 -7.37 -17.89
CA GLN A 87 -3.99 -8.64 -18.25
C GLN A 87 -5.40 -8.83 -17.64
N SER A 88 -5.67 -8.22 -16.49
CA SER A 88 -6.98 -8.28 -15.84
C SER A 88 -8.03 -7.38 -16.51
N LEU A 89 -7.60 -6.37 -17.28
CA LEU A 89 -8.49 -5.44 -17.93
C LEU A 89 -9.14 -6.09 -19.16
N SER A 90 -10.42 -5.79 -19.34
CA SER A 90 -11.12 -6.15 -20.57
C SER A 90 -10.73 -5.19 -21.71
N GLU A 91 -11.02 -5.59 -22.95
CA GLU A 91 -10.74 -4.78 -24.14
C GLU A 91 -11.43 -3.41 -24.11
N VAL A 92 -12.56 -3.31 -23.40
CA VAL A 92 -13.34 -2.08 -23.23
C VAL A 92 -13.57 -1.82 -21.76
N VAL A 93 -12.93 -0.77 -21.24
CA VAL A 93 -13.03 -0.35 -19.84
C VAL A 93 -13.93 0.88 -19.75
N SER A 94 -14.80 0.94 -18.74
CA SER A 94 -15.61 2.14 -18.50
C SER A 94 -14.77 3.29 -17.94
N VAL A 95 -15.13 4.54 -18.21
CA VAL A 95 -14.42 5.72 -17.63
C VAL A 95 -14.39 5.67 -16.10
N ARG A 96 -15.45 5.15 -15.48
CA ARG A 96 -15.53 4.98 -14.02
C ARG A 96 -14.48 3.98 -13.53
N GLU A 97 -14.41 2.82 -14.15
CA GLU A 97 -13.45 1.77 -13.80
C GLU A 97 -12.01 2.24 -14.04
N ALA A 98 -11.74 2.92 -15.16
CA ALA A 98 -10.45 3.53 -15.42
C ALA A 98 -10.07 4.57 -14.35
N THR A 99 -11.04 5.39 -13.91
CA THR A 99 -10.82 6.37 -12.83
C THR A 99 -10.45 5.67 -11.51
N ASP A 100 -11.20 4.63 -11.13
CA ASP A 100 -10.97 3.84 -9.90
C ASP A 100 -9.56 3.19 -9.91
N ILE A 101 -9.10 2.75 -11.09
CA ILE A 101 -7.74 2.22 -11.29
C ILE A 101 -6.69 3.33 -11.08
N ILE A 102 -6.84 4.49 -11.72
CA ILE A 102 -5.88 5.60 -11.59
C ILE A 102 -5.81 6.12 -10.16
N GLU A 103 -6.95 6.22 -9.46
CA GLU A 103 -6.97 6.59 -8.04
C GLU A 103 -6.24 5.58 -7.17
N SER A 104 -6.37 4.29 -7.47
CA SER A 104 -5.65 3.23 -6.75
C SER A 104 -4.15 3.28 -7.01
N LEU A 105 -3.74 3.49 -8.27
CA LEU A 105 -2.32 3.70 -8.61
C LEU A 105 -1.73 4.94 -7.94
N TYR A 106 -2.50 6.02 -7.78
CA TYR A 106 -2.05 7.19 -7.01
C TYR A 106 -1.95 6.88 -5.51
N ARG A 107 -2.96 6.21 -4.94
CA ARG A 107 -3.00 5.81 -3.52
C ARG A 107 -1.84 4.90 -3.13
N ASP A 108 -1.47 3.99 -4.03
CA ASP A 108 -0.35 3.06 -3.87
C ASP A 108 0.99 3.69 -4.28
N GLU A 109 0.98 5.01 -4.48
CA GLU A 109 2.13 5.83 -4.84
C GLU A 109 2.84 5.30 -6.08
N LEU A 110 2.16 4.69 -7.05
CA LEU A 110 2.73 4.33 -8.36
C LEU A 110 2.69 5.52 -9.31
N LEU A 111 1.68 6.38 -9.16
CA LEU A 111 1.57 7.67 -9.83
C LEU A 111 1.76 8.81 -8.84
N THR A 112 2.36 9.90 -9.30
CA THR A 112 2.28 11.21 -8.64
C THR A 112 0.93 11.85 -8.88
N GLU A 113 0.57 12.86 -8.07
CA GLU A 113 -0.67 13.62 -8.25
C GLU A 113 -0.75 14.26 -9.64
N ARG A 114 0.39 14.75 -10.14
CA ARG A 114 0.51 15.34 -11.48
C ARG A 114 0.23 14.30 -12.56
N GLU A 115 0.83 13.12 -12.48
CA GLU A 115 0.63 12.05 -13.46
C GLU A 115 -0.82 11.55 -13.44
N GLY A 116 -1.40 11.33 -12.26
CA GLY A 116 -2.81 10.95 -12.13
C GLY A 116 -3.75 11.97 -12.77
N LYS A 117 -3.54 13.28 -12.51
CA LYS A 117 -4.35 14.35 -13.14
C LYS A 117 -4.22 14.39 -14.66
N ILE A 118 -3.00 14.20 -15.20
CA ILE A 118 -2.78 14.14 -16.65
C ILE A 118 -3.59 13.00 -17.26
N VAL A 119 -3.50 11.79 -16.69
CA VAL A 119 -4.21 10.62 -17.20
C VAL A 119 -5.73 10.79 -17.10
N LEU A 120 -6.25 11.28 -15.97
CA LEU A 120 -7.69 11.54 -15.82
C LEU A 120 -8.21 12.59 -16.82
N THR A 121 -7.40 13.59 -17.15
CA THR A 121 -7.77 14.60 -18.16
C THR A 121 -7.91 13.96 -19.55
N MET A 122 -7.08 12.97 -19.88
CA MET A 122 -7.16 12.22 -21.14
C MET A 122 -8.43 11.35 -21.24
N LEU A 123 -9.05 11.00 -20.11
CA LEU A 123 -10.29 10.22 -20.05
C LEU A 123 -11.56 11.09 -20.12
N SER A 124 -11.42 12.42 -20.24
CA SER A 124 -12.56 13.31 -20.40
C SER A 124 -13.35 13.01 -21.68
N LYS A 125 -14.66 13.28 -21.67
CA LYS A 125 -15.53 13.05 -22.83
C LYS A 125 -15.03 13.81 -24.06
N GLU A 126 -14.55 15.03 -23.84
CA GLU A 126 -14.01 15.91 -24.87
C GLU A 126 -12.74 15.33 -25.50
N ALA A 127 -11.85 14.74 -24.69
CA ALA A 127 -10.63 14.09 -25.20
C ALA A 127 -10.94 12.79 -25.95
N LEU A 128 -11.85 11.97 -25.43
CA LEU A 128 -12.24 10.70 -26.06
C LEU A 128 -12.99 10.91 -27.38
N ALA A 129 -13.83 11.94 -27.47
CA ALA A 129 -14.56 12.29 -28.70
C ALA A 129 -13.63 12.61 -29.90
N VAL A 130 -12.40 13.08 -29.64
CA VAL A 130 -11.41 13.34 -30.69
C VAL A 130 -10.81 12.05 -31.25
N GLY A 131 -10.76 10.98 -30.45
CA GLY A 131 -10.28 9.65 -30.87
C GLY A 131 -11.28 8.91 -31.77
N ASP A 132 -12.56 8.94 -31.41
CA ASP A 132 -13.63 8.28 -32.18
C ASP A 132 -13.80 8.87 -33.59
N ALA A 133 -13.59 10.19 -33.74
CA ALA A 133 -13.64 10.85 -35.04
C ALA A 133 -12.58 10.35 -36.04
N ARG A 134 -11.51 9.69 -35.58
CA ARG A 134 -10.44 9.12 -36.42
C ARG A 134 -10.64 7.64 -36.76
N MET A 135 -11.51 6.94 -36.05
CA MET A 135 -11.84 5.52 -36.30
C MET A 135 -13.03 5.34 -37.26
N ALA A 136 -13.73 6.43 -37.57
CA ALA A 136 -14.87 6.47 -38.51
C ALA A 136 -14.49 6.93 -39.93
N GLY A 137 -13.20 6.96 -40.28
CA GLY A 137 -12.67 7.35 -41.58
C GLY A 137 -12.01 6.19 -42.33
#